data_AF-A0A194YNB9-F1
#
_entry.id   AF-A0A194YNB9-F1
#
_cell.length_a   1.000
_cell.length_b   1.000
_cell.length_c   1.000
_cell.angle_alpha   90.00
_cell.angle_beta   90.00
_cell.angle_gamma   90.00
#
_symmetry.space_group_name_H-M   'P 1'
#
loop_
_entity.id
_entity.type
_entity.pdbx_description
1 polymer ?
#
loop_
_entity_poly.entity_id
_entity_poly.type
_entity_poly.pdbx_seq_one_letter_code
_entity_poly.pdbx_strand_id
1 'polypeptide(L)'
;MLEEGVGNKDIGLPVLLVLNKKDLIKPGEIAKKLDWYQKFTNVDDVIPISAKFGNGVDDIKEWILSKLPLGPAYYPKVKVKENWRQDERLLKRYGYGGEIRVL
;
A
#
# COMPACT_ATOMS: atom_id res chain seq x y z
N MET A 1 23.31 -4.20 4.42
CA MET A 1 21.98 -4.73 4.05
C MET A 1 21.00 -4.08 5.00
N LEU A 2 19.90 -3.48 4.53
CA LEU A 2 18.88 -2.92 5.43
C LEU A 2 18.12 -4.08 6.06
N GLU A 3 18.65 -4.65 7.14
CA GLU A 3 17.99 -5.73 7.88
C GLU A 3 16.95 -5.20 8.87
N GLU A 4 17.13 -3.96 9.35
CA GLU A 4 16.16 -3.30 10.21
C GLU A 4 14.99 -2.74 9.39
N GLY A 5 13.85 -3.43 9.45
CA GLY A 5 12.58 -2.96 8.90
C GLY A 5 12.14 -3.61 7.58
N VAL A 6 13.00 -4.40 6.93
CA VAL A 6 12.61 -5.27 5.81
C VAL A 6 12.25 -6.63 6.39
N GLY A 7 10.99 -7.04 6.26
CA GLY A 7 10.53 -8.33 6.79
C GLY A 7 11.40 -9.49 6.30
N ASN A 8 11.66 -10.48 7.15
CA ASN A 8 12.47 -11.63 6.79
C ASN A 8 11.77 -12.45 5.69
N LYS A 9 12.40 -12.61 4.50
CA LYS A 9 11.87 -13.46 3.41
C LYS A 9 11.88 -14.95 3.76
N ASP A 10 12.57 -15.39 4.82
CA ASP A 10 12.55 -16.77 5.29
C ASP A 10 11.13 -17.22 5.71
N ILE A 11 10.24 -16.27 5.98
CA ILE A 11 8.83 -16.52 6.33
C ILE A 11 7.95 -16.68 5.08
N GLY A 12 8.49 -16.52 3.87
CA GLY A 12 7.79 -16.75 2.59
C GLY A 12 6.68 -15.74 2.25
N LEU A 13 6.62 -14.61 2.96
CA LEU A 13 5.59 -13.60 2.76
C LEU A 13 6.01 -12.55 1.73
N PRO A 14 5.09 -12.07 0.86
CA PRO A 14 5.37 -10.96 -0.04
C PRO A 14 5.72 -9.68 0.71
N VAL A 15 6.81 -9.01 0.34
CA VAL A 15 7.28 -7.75 0.94
C VAL A 15 7.30 -6.64 -0.11
N LEU A 16 6.53 -5.58 0.15
CA LEU A 16 6.51 -4.36 -0.66
C LEU A 16 7.21 -3.21 0.08
N LEU A 17 8.22 -2.61 -0.55
CA LEU A 17 8.83 -1.38 -0.04
C LEU A 17 8.11 -0.15 -0.57
N VAL A 18 7.45 0.60 0.31
CA VAL A 18 6.75 1.84 -0.05
C VAL A 18 7.63 3.05 0.25
N LEU A 19 8.13 3.71 -0.81
CA LEU A 19 8.92 4.93 -0.69
C LEU A 19 8.01 6.15 -0.66
N ASN A 20 7.63 6.58 0.55
CA ASN A 20 6.73 7.72 0.73
C ASN A 20 7.44 9.08 0.56
N LYS A 21 6.64 10.14 0.37
CA LYS A 21 7.05 11.54 0.14
C LYS A 21 7.78 11.77 -1.20
N LYS A 22 7.40 11.04 -2.26
CA LYS A 22 8.01 11.22 -3.59
C LYS A 22 7.89 12.65 -4.13
N ASP A 23 6.89 13.40 -3.66
CA ASP A 23 6.66 14.81 -4.00
C ASP A 23 7.82 15.74 -3.58
N LEU A 24 8.70 15.31 -2.68
CA LEU A 24 9.86 16.08 -2.25
C LEU A 24 11.12 15.79 -3.07
N ILE A 25 11.07 14.85 -4.01
CA ILE A 25 12.24 14.34 -4.73
C ILE A 25 12.11 14.68 -6.22
N LYS A 26 13.23 15.06 -6.86
CA LYS A 26 13.25 15.35 -8.29
C LYS A 26 13.06 14.05 -9.10
N PRO A 27 12.37 14.07 -10.26
CA PRO A 27 12.11 12.86 -11.05
C PRO A 27 13.35 12.01 -11.35
N GLY A 28 14.47 12.63 -11.70
CA GLY A 28 15.73 11.93 -12.00
C GLY A 28 16.40 11.24 -10.78
N GLU A 29 16.10 11.69 -9.56
CA GLU A 29 16.63 11.09 -8.32
C GLU A 29 15.78 9.89 -7.88
N ILE A 30 14.48 9.90 -8.19
CA ILE A 30 13.58 8.77 -7.90
C ILE A 30 14.06 7.51 -8.61
N ALA A 31 14.41 7.60 -9.90
CA ALA A 31 14.89 6.46 -10.68
C ALA A 31 16.15 5.81 -10.07
N LYS A 32 17.11 6.63 -9.62
CA LYS A 32 18.33 6.14 -8.95
C LYS A 32 18.03 5.44 -7.63
N LYS A 33 17.10 5.99 -6.84
CA LYS A 33 16.67 5.38 -5.59
C LYS A 33 15.96 4.05 -5.84
N LEU A 34 15.07 3.98 -6.83
CA LEU A 34 14.38 2.74 -7.20
C LEU A 34 15.36 1.64 -7.55
N ASP A 35 16.31 1.91 -8.46
CA ASP A 35 17.34 0.95 -8.84
C ASP A 35 18.16 0.47 -7.64
N TRP A 36 18.55 1.38 -6.75
CA TRP A 36 19.29 1.03 -5.54
C TRP A 36 18.47 0.13 -4.60
N TYR A 37 17.23 0.50 -4.28
CA TYR A 37 16.40 -0.29 -3.36
C TYR A 37 16.06 -1.66 -3.95
N GLN A 38 15.75 -1.75 -5.24
CA GLN A 38 15.51 -3.04 -5.90
C GLN A 38 16.73 -3.96 -5.84
N LYS A 39 17.95 -3.43 -5.94
CA LYS A 39 19.19 -4.22 -5.91
C LYS A 39 19.66 -4.58 -4.50
N PHE A 40 19.49 -3.67 -3.55
CA PHE A 40 20.13 -3.76 -2.23
C PHE A 40 19.16 -4.08 -1.09
N THR A 41 17.87 -4.23 -1.38
CA THR A 41 16.87 -4.72 -0.42
C THR A 41 16.25 -6.02 -0.90
N ASN A 42 16.02 -6.93 0.03
CA ASN A 42 15.38 -8.21 -0.26
C ASN A 42 13.85 -8.06 -0.21
N VAL A 43 13.29 -7.32 -1.16
CA VAL A 43 11.84 -7.09 -1.29
C VAL A 43 11.35 -7.65 -2.63
N ASP A 44 10.04 -7.74 -2.82
CA ASP A 44 9.46 -8.21 -4.08
C ASP A 44 9.14 -7.06 -5.03
N ASP A 45 8.90 -5.86 -4.49
CA ASP A 45 8.66 -4.66 -5.28
C ASP A 45 8.97 -3.37 -4.49
N VAL A 46 9.15 -2.26 -5.20
CA VAL A 46 9.41 -0.93 -4.66
C VAL A 46 8.49 0.09 -5.34
N ILE A 47 7.54 0.66 -4.59
CA ILE A 47 6.58 1.63 -5.14
C ILE A 47 6.80 3.01 -4.49
N PRO A 48 7.16 4.05 -5.27
CA PRO A 48 7.27 5.41 -4.78
C PRO A 48 5.90 6.10 -4.79
N ILE A 49 5.50 6.64 -3.65
CA ILE A 49 4.20 7.30 -3.47
C ILE A 49 4.31 8.71 -2.88
N SER A 50 3.25 9.47 -3.05
CA SER A 50 2.93 10.58 -2.16
C SER A 50 1.63 10.26 -1.44
N ALA A 51 1.70 9.81 -0.18
CA ALA A 51 0.50 9.57 0.61
C ALA A 51 -0.32 10.85 0.84
N LYS A 52 0.35 12.02 0.87
CA LYS A 52 -0.29 13.33 1.04
C LYS A 52 -1.18 13.70 -0.15
N PHE A 53 -0.69 13.46 -1.36
CA PHE A 53 -1.39 13.82 -2.60
C PHE A 53 -2.11 12.63 -3.26
N GLY A 54 -1.99 11.43 -2.69
CA GLY A 54 -2.63 10.21 -3.20
C GLY A 54 -1.89 9.56 -4.38
N ASN A 55 -0.78 10.11 -4.86
CA ASN A 55 -0.09 9.58 -6.03
C ASN A 55 0.54 8.21 -5.72
N GLY A 56 0.20 7.19 -6.51
CA GLY A 56 0.70 5.82 -6.38
C GLY A 56 0.07 5.01 -5.24
N VAL A 57 -0.95 5.55 -4.57
CA VAL A 57 -1.68 4.80 -3.53
C VAL A 57 -2.52 3.67 -4.13
N ASP A 58 -3.08 3.87 -5.33
CA ASP A 58 -3.85 2.81 -6.00
C ASP A 58 -2.93 1.68 -6.49
N ASP A 59 -1.71 1.99 -6.96
CA ASP A 59 -0.69 1.00 -7.31
C ASP A 59 -0.39 0.05 -6.14
N ILE A 60 -0.35 0.57 -4.90
CA ILE A 60 -0.19 -0.26 -3.69
C ILE A 60 -1.37 -1.20 -3.50
N LYS A 61 -2.60 -0.71 -3.69
CA LYS A 61 -3.80 -1.54 -3.54
C LYS A 61 -3.81 -2.66 -4.58
N GLU A 62 -3.51 -2.34 -5.83
CA GLU A 62 -3.42 -3.31 -6.92
C GLU A 62 -2.33 -4.36 -6.63
N TRP A 63 -1.18 -3.92 -6.14
CA TRP A 63 -0.10 -4.83 -5.75
C TRP A 63 -0.55 -5.77 -4.62
N ILE A 64 -1.17 -5.26 -3.56
CA ILE A 64 -1.68 -6.07 -2.44
C ILE A 64 -2.69 -7.09 -2.95
N LEU A 65 -3.67 -6.66 -3.76
CA LEU A 65 -4.68 -7.54 -4.34
C LEU A 65 -4.06 -8.65 -5.21
N SER A 66 -2.98 -8.36 -5.94
CA SER A 66 -2.26 -9.35 -6.75
C SER A 66 -1.55 -10.44 -5.94
N LYS A 67 -1.24 -10.16 -4.66
CA LYS A 67 -0.51 -11.08 -3.77
C LYS A 67 -1.41 -11.78 -2.76
N LEU A 68 -2.63 -11.29 -2.54
CA LEU A 68 -3.57 -11.87 -1.59
C LEU A 68 -4.10 -13.22 -2.11
N PRO A 69 -4.06 -14.30 -1.30
CA PRO A 69 -4.68 -15.56 -1.67
C PRO A 69 -6.20 -15.43 -1.64
N LEU A 70 -6.87 -16.21 -2.50
CA LEU A 70 -8.31 -16.34 -2.45
C LEU A 70 -8.72 -17.03 -1.14
N GLY A 71 -9.77 -16.52 -0.50
CA GLY A 71 -10.27 -17.07 0.75
C GLY A 71 -11.65 -16.53 1.09
N PRO A 72 -12.35 -17.15 2.06
CA PRO A 72 -13.63 -16.66 2.51
C PRO A 72 -13.48 -15.30 3.20
N ALA A 73 -14.53 -14.48 3.15
CA ALA A 73 -14.60 -13.26 3.94
C ALA A 73 -14.74 -13.63 5.43
N TYR A 74 -13.67 -13.47 6.21
CA TYR A 74 -13.64 -13.82 7.64
C TYR A 74 -14.37 -12.82 8.53
N TYR A 75 -14.48 -11.56 8.10
CA TYR A 75 -15.21 -10.53 8.81
C TYR A 75 -16.50 -10.20 8.05
N PRO A 76 -17.65 -10.07 8.73
CA PRO A 76 -18.86 -9.58 8.08
C PRO A 76 -18.58 -8.19 7.51
N LYS A 77 -19.37 -7.75 6.52
CA LYS A 77 -19.31 -6.38 6.02
C LYS A 77 -19.74 -5.42 7.14
N VAL A 78 -18.82 -5.07 8.04
CA VAL A 78 -19.09 -4.21 9.19
C VAL A 78 -19.30 -2.79 8.69
N LYS A 79 -20.49 -2.24 8.93
CA LYS A 79 -20.73 -0.79 8.94
C LYS A 79 -19.77 -0.17 9.95
N VAL A 80 -19.01 0.82 9.51
CA VAL A 80 -18.18 1.66 10.40
C VAL A 80 -19.06 2.11 11.56
N LYS A 81 -18.64 1.81 12.79
CA LYS A 81 -19.37 2.21 14.00
C LYS A 81 -19.50 3.74 13.98
N GLU A 82 -20.70 4.24 14.24
CA GLU A 82 -20.99 5.68 14.30
C GLU A 82 -19.96 6.35 15.24
N ASN A 83 -19.29 7.40 14.74
CA ASN A 83 -18.21 8.15 15.41
C ASN A 83 -16.80 7.54 15.45
N TRP A 84 -16.48 6.49 14.70
CA TRP A 84 -15.11 5.95 14.66
C TRP A 84 -14.09 6.90 13.97
N ARG A 85 -14.58 7.86 13.17
CA ARG A 85 -13.84 9.05 12.72
C ARG A 85 -14.80 10.25 12.60
N GLN A 86 -14.33 11.45 12.95
CA GLN A 86 -15.12 12.69 12.87
C GLN A 86 -15.46 13.13 11.43
N ASP A 87 -14.77 12.60 10.42
CA ASP A 87 -14.93 13.05 9.02
C ASP A 87 -15.31 11.90 8.07
N GLU A 88 -16.60 11.82 7.74
CA GLU A 88 -17.14 10.88 6.75
C GLU A 88 -16.63 11.13 5.32
N ARG A 89 -16.09 12.32 5.01
CA ARG A 89 -15.51 12.63 3.69
C ARG A 89 -14.29 11.75 3.43
N LEU A 90 -13.57 11.37 4.48
CA LEU A 90 -12.42 10.46 4.38
C LEU A 90 -12.87 9.05 3.98
N LEU A 91 -13.99 8.55 4.50
CA LEU A 91 -14.52 7.23 4.12
C LEU A 91 -14.85 7.17 2.62
N LYS A 92 -15.48 8.23 2.10
CA LYS A 92 -15.72 8.36 0.66
C LYS A 92 -14.41 8.46 -0.14
N ARG A 93 -13.43 9.23 0.33
CA ARG A 93 -12.10 9.37 -0.30
C ARG A 93 -11.33 8.04 -0.37
N TYR A 94 -11.44 7.20 0.67
CA TYR A 94 -10.78 5.89 0.71
C TYR A 94 -11.55 4.77 0.00
N GLY A 95 -12.67 5.08 -0.67
CA GLY A 95 -13.44 4.11 -1.47
C GLY A 95 -14.47 3.29 -0.68
N TYR A 96 -14.69 3.61 0.60
CA TYR A 96 -15.70 2.93 1.44
C TYR A 96 -17.11 3.52 1.30
N GLY A 97 -17.32 4.45 0.37
CA GLY A 97 -18.59 5.15 0.16
C GLY A 97 -19.52 4.55 -0.91
N GLY A 98 -19.15 3.45 -1.56
CA GLY A 98 -19.96 2.80 -2.58
C GLY A 98 -20.91 1.73 -2.03
N GLU A 99 -22.06 1.52 -2.67
CA GLU A 99 -22.86 0.30 -2.49
C GLU A 99 -22.01 -0.90 -2.92
N ILE A 100 -21.42 -1.60 -1.95
CA ILE A 100 -20.68 -2.84 -2.22
C ILE A 100 -21.70 -3.94 -2.56
N ARG A 101 -22.13 -4.01 -3.82
CA ARG A 101 -22.91 -5.14 -4.34
C ARG A 101 -22.03 -6.40 -4.31
N VAL A 102 -22.50 -7.41 -3.60
CA VAL A 102 -21.93 -8.77 -3.64
C VAL A 102 -22.47 -9.43 -4.92
N LEU A 103 -21.63 -10.19 -5.63
CA LEU A 103 -22.12 -11.23 -6.56
C LEU A 103 -22.75 -12.38 -5.77
#